data_AF-A0A8T5E217-F1
#
_entry.id   AF-A0A8T5E217-F1
#
_cell.length_a   1.000
_cell.length_b   1.000
_cell.length_c   1.000
_cell.angle_alpha   90.00
_cell.angle_beta   90.00
_cell.angle_gamma   90.00
#
_symmetry.space_group_name_H-M   'P 1'
#
loop_
_entity.id
_entity.type
_entity.pdbx_description
1 polymer ?
#
loop_
_entity_poly.entity_id
_entity_poly.type
_entity_poly.pdbx_seq_one_letter_code
_entity_poly.pdbx_strand_id
1 'polypeptide(L)'
;KYIHDVVDHSFIVYEKDHEALEALSLLGENHRTFVVSFIPTAENLAKWAFEQIEPHIVSKYEQKLRLVAFNVRETPKSWASWKKY
;
A
#
# COMPACT_ATOMS: atom_id res chain seq x y z
N LYS A 1 8.86 9.07 4.69
CA LYS A 1 8.27 8.81 3.36
C LYS A 1 6.85 8.36 3.57
N TYR A 2 5.90 9.00 2.90
CA TYR A 2 4.49 8.64 2.96
C TYR A 2 4.17 7.53 1.96
N ILE A 3 2.95 6.99 2.03
CA ILE A 3 2.47 5.91 1.13
C ILE A 3 2.77 6.22 -0.34
N HIS A 4 2.41 7.43 -0.79
CA HIS A 4 2.64 7.89 -2.16
C HIS A 4 4.10 7.75 -2.58
N ASP A 5 5.04 8.20 -1.75
CA ASP A 5 6.47 8.18 -2.07
C ASP A 5 6.99 6.77 -2.34
N VAL A 6 6.36 5.75 -1.77
CA VAL A 6 6.77 4.35 -1.86
C VAL A 6 6.12 3.66 -3.06
N VAL A 7 4.84 3.92 -3.31
CA VAL A 7 4.07 3.27 -4.38
C VAL A 7 4.20 3.96 -5.73
N ASP A 8 4.47 5.26 -5.75
CA ASP A 8 4.57 6.04 -6.98
C ASP A 8 5.78 5.59 -7.82
N HIS A 9 5.51 5.33 -9.11
CA HIS A 9 6.45 4.77 -10.07
C HIS A 9 7.13 3.46 -9.62
N SER A 10 6.49 2.69 -8.73
CA SER A 10 6.99 1.39 -8.27
C SER A 10 6.15 0.24 -8.79
N PHE A 11 6.78 -0.89 -9.10
CA PHE A 11 6.09 -2.16 -9.28
C PHE A 11 5.91 -2.82 -7.90
N ILE A 12 4.67 -3.04 -7.47
CA ILE A 12 4.38 -3.68 -6.18
C ILE A 12 4.30 -5.19 -6.38
N VAL A 13 5.10 -5.95 -5.63
CA VAL A 13 5.18 -7.42 -5.76
C VAL A 13 5.10 -8.09 -4.39
N TYR A 14 4.45 -9.25 -4.34
CA TYR A 14 4.39 -10.07 -3.14
C TYR A 14 5.71 -10.81 -2.92
N GLU A 15 6.25 -10.79 -1.71
CA GLU A 15 7.54 -11.42 -1.36
C GLU A 15 7.61 -12.94 -1.63
N LYS A 16 6.46 -13.63 -1.72
CA LYS A 16 6.41 -15.07 -2.01
C LYS A 16 6.04 -15.38 -3.46
N ASP A 17 5.92 -14.36 -4.30
CA ASP A 17 5.79 -14.53 -5.75
C ASP A 17 7.19 -14.61 -6.38
N HIS A 18 7.78 -15.79 -6.27
CA HIS A 18 9.17 -16.01 -6.69
C HIS A 18 9.37 -15.84 -8.20
N GLU A 19 8.36 -16.19 -9.02
CA GLU A 19 8.42 -16.01 -10.47
C GLU A 19 8.41 -14.52 -10.85
N ALA A 20 7.54 -13.72 -10.22
CA ALA A 20 7.54 -12.28 -10.45
C ALA A 20 8.84 -11.63 -9.98
N LEU A 21 9.36 -12.01 -8.81
CA LEU A 21 10.64 -11.50 -8.30
C LEU A 21 11.81 -11.81 -9.22
N GLU A 22 11.88 -13.04 -9.74
CA GLU A 22 12.90 -13.44 -10.71
C GLU A 22 12.79 -12.61 -12.00
N ALA A 23 11.58 -12.44 -12.54
CA ALA A 23 11.36 -11.62 -13.73
C ALA A 23 11.75 -10.15 -13.51
N LEU A 24 11.39 -9.57 -12.37
CA LEU A 24 11.71 -8.17 -12.03
C LEU A 24 13.20 -7.96 -11.81
N SER A 25 13.94 -8.98 -11.36
CA SER A 25 15.40 -8.92 -11.19
C SER A 25 16.15 -8.63 -12.51
N LEU A 26 15.54 -8.98 -13.65
CA LEU A 26 16.11 -8.75 -14.98
C LEU A 26 16.00 -7.28 -15.43
N LEU A 27 15.16 -6.46 -14.78
CA LEU A 27 14.92 -5.07 -15.17
C LEU A 27 16.02 -4.10 -14.70
N GLY A 28 16.98 -4.59 -13.91
CA GLY A 28 18.14 -3.82 -13.42
C GLY A 28 17.80 -2.79 -12.34
N GLU A 29 18.81 -2.05 -11.88
CA GLU A 29 18.73 -1.17 -10.70
C GLU A 29 17.86 0.09 -10.90
N ASN A 30 17.58 0.46 -12.16
CA ASN A 30 16.71 1.60 -12.47
C ASN A 30 15.22 1.27 -12.31
N HIS A 31 14.87 -0.02 -12.23
CA HIS A 31 13.49 -0.44 -11.98
C HIS A 31 13.19 -0.43 -10.48
N ARG A 32 12.12 0.27 -10.10
CA ARG A 32 11.73 0.40 -8.71
C ARG A 32 10.72 -0.69 -8.34
N THR A 33 11.17 -1.70 -7.59
CA THR A 33 10.29 -2.72 -7.04
C THR A 33 9.99 -2.43 -5.56
N PHE A 34 8.71 -2.44 -5.21
CA PHE A 34 8.27 -2.39 -3.82
C PHE A 34 7.74 -3.75 -3.39
N VAL A 35 8.53 -4.46 -2.59
CA VAL A 35 8.17 -5.80 -2.10
C VAL A 35 7.30 -5.67 -0.85
N VAL A 36 6.16 -6.36 -0.85
CA VAL A 36 5.21 -6.40 0.27
C VAL A 36 5.02 -7.83 0.77
N SER A 37 4.66 -7.98 2.06
CA SER A 37 4.43 -9.29 2.69
C SER A 37 3.00 -9.82 2.53
N PHE A 38 2.24 -9.27 1.58
CA PHE A 38 0.85 -9.63 1.29
C PHE A 38 0.59 -9.58 -0.23
N ILE A 39 -0.47 -10.26 -0.69
CA ILE A 39 -0.88 -10.21 -2.09
C ILE A 39 -1.36 -8.78 -2.41
N PRO A 40 -0.78 -8.06 -3.39
CA PRO A 40 -0.98 -6.62 -3.59
C PRO A 40 -2.31 -6.28 -4.30
N THR A 41 -3.44 -6.80 -3.80
CA THR A 41 -4.78 -6.39 -4.25
C THR A 41 -5.17 -5.03 -3.68
N ALA A 42 -6.15 -4.36 -4.28
CA ALA A 42 -6.67 -3.09 -3.77
C ALA A 42 -7.10 -3.14 -2.29
N GLU A 43 -7.70 -4.25 -1.85
CA GLU A 43 -8.15 -4.47 -0.47
C GLU A 43 -6.98 -4.50 0.51
N ASN A 44 -5.94 -5.28 0.20
CA ASN A 44 -4.77 -5.40 1.05
C ASN A 44 -3.95 -4.10 1.07
N LEU A 45 -3.87 -3.40 -0.06
CA LEU A 45 -3.27 -2.06 -0.13
C LEU A 45 -4.05 -1.06 0.73
N ALA A 46 -5.38 -1.10 0.72
CA ALA A 46 -6.20 -0.22 1.55
C ALA A 46 -5.97 -0.48 3.04
N LYS A 47 -5.86 -1.75 3.44
CA LYS A 47 -5.54 -2.13 4.81
C LYS A 47 -4.15 -1.65 5.23
N TRP A 48 -3.13 -1.99 4.43
CA TRP A 48 -1.74 -1.59 4.69
C TRP A 48 -1.62 -0.07 4.82
N ALA A 49 -2.21 0.68 3.89
CA ALA A 49 -2.21 2.13 3.91
C ALA A 49 -2.93 2.71 5.16
N PHE A 50 -4.05 2.12 5.56
CA PHE A 50 -4.73 2.51 6.80
C PHE A 50 -3.82 2.36 8.02
N GLU A 51 -3.16 1.21 8.14
CA GLU A 51 -2.26 0.88 9.26
C GLU A 51 -1.05 1.81 9.33
N GLN A 52 -0.56 2.32 8.19
CA GLN A 52 0.50 3.33 8.18
C GLN A 52 0.01 4.69 8.68
N ILE A 53 -1.23 5.10 8.38
CA ILE A 53 -1.73 6.47 8.64
C ILE A 53 -2.40 6.61 10.00
N GLU A 54 -3.09 5.58 10.50
CA GLU A 54 -3.85 5.63 11.75
C GLU A 54 -3.03 6.18 12.94
N PRO A 55 -1.79 5.69 13.23
CA PRO A 55 -1.02 6.18 14.37
C PRO A 55 -0.66 7.67 14.26
N HIS A 56 -0.46 8.17 13.04
CA HIS A 56 -0.16 9.58 12.79
C HIS A 56 -1.38 10.48 13.02
N ILE A 57 -2.58 10.02 12.68
CA ILE A 57 -3.82 10.76 12.96
C ILE A 57 -4.06 10.79 14.48
N VAL A 58 -3.96 9.64 15.15
CA VAL A 58 -4.21 9.56 16.60
C VAL A 58 -3.25 10.45 17.39
N SER A 59 -1.95 10.41 17.06
CA SER A 59 -0.92 11.21 17.74
C SER A 59 -1.06 12.71 17.50
N LYS A 60 -1.34 13.12 16.25
CA LYS A 60 -1.41 14.55 15.89
C LYS A 60 -2.65 15.25 16.45
N TYR A 61 -3.76 14.53 16.60
CA TYR A 61 -5.04 15.12 17.00
C TYR A 61 -5.49 14.71 18.40
N GLU A 62 -4.60 14.16 19.23
CA GLU A 62 -4.88 13.82 20.63
C GLU A 62 -6.18 13.00 20.79
N GLN A 63 -6.41 12.04 19.90
CA GLN A 63 -7.63 11.21 19.86
C GLN A 63 -8.95 11.96 19.57
N LYS A 64 -8.92 13.26 19.25
CA LYS A 64 -10.11 14.04 18.83
C LYS A 64 -10.58 13.68 17.42
N LEU A 65 -9.67 13.18 16.58
CA LEU A 65 -9.96 12.63 15.26
C LEU A 65 -9.53 11.17 15.18
N ARG A 66 -10.28 10.40 14.41
CA ARG A 66 -9.94 9.01 14.07
C ARG A 66 -9.99 8.80 12.57
N LEU A 67 -9.09 7.96 12.06
CA LEU A 67 -9.17 7.47 10.70
C LEU A 67 -10.35 6.49 10.60
N VAL A 68 -11.34 6.81 9.77
CA VAL A 68 -12.58 6.00 9.64
C VAL A 68 -12.42 4.94 8.56
N ALA A 69 -11.80 5.30 7.44
CA ALA A 69 -11.62 4.42 6.31
C ALA A 69 -10.41 4.85 5.48
N PHE A 70 -9.82 3.90 4.76
CA PHE A 70 -8.87 4.15 3.68
C PHE A 70 -9.41 3.53 2.40
N ASN A 71 -9.44 4.30 1.29
CA ASN A 71 -9.96 3.85 0.01
C ASN A 71 -8.85 3.81 -1.03
N VAL A 72 -8.65 2.66 -1.68
CA VAL A 72 -7.72 2.49 -2.80
C VAL A 72 -8.52 2.29 -4.07
N ARG A 73 -8.23 3.10 -5.09
CA ARG A 73 -8.86 3.02 -6.41
C ARG A 73 -7.82 2.56 -7.42
N GLU A 74 -8.02 1.39 -8.02
CA GLU A 74 -7.18 0.94 -9.16
C GLU A 74 -7.59 1.69 -10.43
N THR A 75 -8.89 1.90 -10.58
CA THR A 75 -9.47 2.69 -11.68
C THR A 75 -10.55 3.60 -11.12
N PRO A 76 -11.05 4.58 -11.87
CA PRO A 76 -12.16 5.41 -11.41
C PRO A 76 -13.41 4.61 -11.01
N LYS A 77 -13.64 3.45 -11.65
CA LYS A 77 -14.84 2.61 -11.48
C LYS A 77 -14.64 1.40 -10.54
N SER A 78 -13.41 1.11 -10.10
CA SER A 78 -13.10 -0.02 -9.22
C SER A 78 -12.29 0.44 -8.01
N TRP A 79 -12.74 0.11 -6.80
CA TRP A 79 -12.06 0.48 -5.57
C TRP A 79 -12.33 -0.51 -4.43
N ALA A 80 -11.41 -0.52 -3.47
CA ALA A 80 -11.55 -1.21 -2.20
C ALA A 80 -11.48 -0.22 -1.03
N SER A 81 -12.13 -0.59 0.07
CA SER A 81 -12.17 0.21 1.29
C SER A 81 -11.78 -0.65 2.49
N TRP A 82 -10.83 -0.19 3.29
CA TRP A 82 -10.57 -0.76 4.61
C TRP A 82 -11.16 0.15 5.70
N LYS A 83 -11.84 -0.46 6.68
CA LYS A 83 -12.47 0.22 7.82
C LYS A 83 -12.15 -0.56 9.09
N LYS A 84 -11.86 0.16 10.18
CA LYS A 84 -11.67 -0.42 11.51
C LYS A 84 -12.97 -0.27 12.31
N TYR A 85 -13.56 -1.40 12.69
CA TYR A 85 -14.76 -1.46 13.51
C TYR A 85 -14.40 -1.38 15.00
#